data_AF-A0A7S0KMW7-F1
#
_entry.id   AF-A0A7S0KMW7-F1
#
_cell.length_a   1.000
_cell.length_b   1.000
_cell.length_c   1.000
_cell.angle_alpha   90.00
_cell.angle_beta   90.00
_cell.angle_gamma   90.00
#
_symmetry.space_group_name_H-M   'P 1'
#
loop_
_entity.id
_entity.type
_entity.pdbx_description
1 polymer ?
#
loop_
_entity_poly.entity_id
_entity_poly.type
_entity_poly.pdbx_seq_one_letter_code
_entity_poly.pdbx_strand_id
1 'polypeptide(L)'
;TTTTTTTLSSFALDRTRAVLNGARVGDLLRVTAEAADGSGRDAAGTLSRLRTRWFVVRGGDLSAGGRRLVSGELDGKLTRILDQGKSNQARIGIAGAQISSDDEWLSLGGAKDLSEYVASCDAYARMIEREDDVATLVTDVESVMTYEMLEDATRANPSAWTAGEGAHSRRIVIDDRERATKMAGELLTLKHGAKNVVLTQLASDASWQPKCDVGDSVFAPYAAQVLEDVLRNDPEVGIELSKCTYPDGKGITGVVYRKGYAGVARLLARMGAQAARPIAGAREQILVGLALGYSEENITYHVQRMNIDPISPEVLIQLFDDARDEIANAKAESAP
;
A
#
# COMPACT_ATOMS: atom_id res chain seq x y z
N THR A 1 9.84 -38.44 -12.43
CA THR A 1 10.22 -37.26 -11.64
C THR A 1 9.36 -37.27 -10.40
N THR A 2 9.95 -37.51 -9.24
CA THR A 2 9.22 -37.72 -7.98
C THR A 2 8.77 -36.37 -7.45
N THR A 3 7.48 -36.06 -7.56
CA THR A 3 6.88 -34.86 -6.96
C THR A 3 6.94 -35.02 -5.44
N THR A 4 7.88 -34.35 -4.79
CA THR A 4 7.98 -34.33 -3.33
C THR A 4 6.91 -33.39 -2.81
N THR A 5 5.72 -33.90 -2.55
CA THR A 5 4.68 -33.14 -1.85
C THR A 5 5.18 -32.90 -0.42
N THR A 6 5.57 -31.67 -0.11
CA THR A 6 6.00 -31.29 1.24
C THR A 6 4.81 -31.46 2.18
N THR A 7 4.74 -32.60 2.85
CA THR A 7 3.68 -32.85 3.83
C THR A 7 3.99 -31.98 5.04
N LEU A 8 3.21 -30.93 5.27
CA LEU A 8 3.34 -30.14 6.50
C LEU A 8 3.17 -31.04 7.71
N SER A 9 3.96 -30.80 8.75
CA SER A 9 3.78 -31.49 10.01
C SER A 9 2.39 -31.18 10.58
N SER A 10 1.78 -32.15 11.26
CA SER A 10 0.51 -31.95 11.98
C SER A 10 0.56 -30.72 12.90
N PHE A 11 1.72 -30.48 13.51
CA PHE A 11 1.98 -29.31 14.35
C PHE A 11 1.82 -27.97 13.60
N ALA A 12 2.31 -27.85 12.36
CA ALA A 12 2.18 -26.63 11.58
C ALA A 12 0.72 -26.35 11.18
N LEU A 13 -0.03 -27.42 10.84
CA LEU A 13 -1.46 -27.33 10.53
C LEU A 13 -2.28 -26.90 11.75
N ASP A 14 -2.02 -27.49 12.92
CA ASP A 14 -2.74 -27.18 14.15
C ASP A 14 -2.47 -25.74 14.61
N ARG A 15 -1.22 -25.27 14.50
CA ARG A 15 -0.87 -23.87 14.76
C ARG A 15 -1.58 -22.90 13.82
N THR A 16 -1.56 -23.18 12.51
CA THR A 16 -2.25 -22.36 11.50
C THR A 16 -3.74 -22.24 11.84
N ARG A 17 -4.39 -23.36 12.17
CA ARG A 17 -5.81 -23.36 12.57
C ARG A 17 -6.06 -22.60 13.85
N ALA A 18 -5.20 -22.75 14.85
CA ALA A 18 -5.34 -22.02 16.11
C ALA A 18 -5.32 -20.50 15.88
N VAL A 19 -4.41 -20.02 15.02
CA VAL A 19 -4.34 -18.60 14.65
C VAL A 19 -5.60 -18.15 13.90
N LEU A 20 -6.04 -18.90 12.87
CA LEU A 20 -7.25 -18.55 12.10
C LEU A 20 -8.55 -18.59 12.94
N ASN A 21 -8.62 -19.48 13.93
CA ASN A 21 -9.74 -19.54 14.86
C ASN A 21 -9.72 -18.39 15.88
N GLY A 22 -8.53 -17.94 16.28
CA GLY A 22 -8.35 -16.81 17.19
C GLY A 22 -8.42 -15.44 16.52
N ALA A 23 -8.30 -15.38 15.19
CA ALA A 23 -8.25 -14.14 14.40
C ALA A 23 -9.52 -13.29 14.57
N ARG A 24 -9.30 -11.99 14.75
CA ARG A 24 -10.30 -10.94 14.97
C ARG A 24 -10.23 -9.89 13.88
N VAL A 25 -11.33 -9.18 13.69
CA VAL A 25 -11.38 -8.02 12.77
C VAL A 25 -10.32 -7.02 13.19
N GLY A 26 -9.53 -6.56 12.23
CA GLY A 26 -8.42 -5.64 12.47
C GLY A 26 -7.06 -6.32 12.69
N ASP A 27 -6.99 -7.65 12.81
CA ASP A 27 -5.70 -8.36 12.89
C ASP A 27 -4.98 -8.35 11.52
N LEU A 28 -3.66 -8.15 11.55
CA LEU A 28 -2.76 -8.37 10.43
C LEU A 28 -2.10 -9.74 10.59
N LEU A 29 -2.34 -10.60 9.61
CA LEU A 29 -1.76 -11.93 9.54
C LEU A 29 -0.66 -11.97 8.49
N ARG A 30 0.49 -12.54 8.84
CA ARG A 30 1.51 -12.98 7.88
C ARG A 30 1.17 -14.38 7.44
N VAL A 31 0.77 -14.53 6.17
CA VAL A 31 0.34 -15.78 5.57
C VAL A 31 1.43 -16.29 4.65
N THR A 32 1.92 -17.50 4.91
CA THR A 32 2.81 -18.19 3.97
C THR A 32 1.96 -19.12 3.12
N ALA A 33 2.05 -19.00 1.80
CA ALA A 33 1.26 -19.80 0.87
C ALA A 33 2.08 -20.34 -0.32
N GLU A 34 1.61 -21.44 -0.89
CA GLU A 34 2.18 -22.09 -2.07
C GLU A 34 1.13 -22.46 -3.10
N ALA A 35 1.58 -22.94 -4.26
CA ALA A 35 0.69 -23.34 -5.35
C ALA A 35 -0.15 -24.57 -5.01
N ALA A 36 -1.41 -24.56 -5.47
CA ALA A 36 -2.41 -25.58 -5.12
C ALA A 36 -2.07 -27.00 -5.59
N ASP A 37 -1.22 -27.12 -6.60
CA ASP A 37 -0.74 -28.39 -7.13
C ASP A 37 0.42 -28.98 -6.30
N GLY A 38 0.87 -28.27 -5.25
CA GLY A 38 2.01 -28.66 -4.41
C GLY A 38 3.31 -28.78 -5.20
N SER A 39 3.35 -28.31 -6.46
CA SER A 39 4.51 -28.46 -7.34
C SER A 39 5.62 -27.47 -6.98
N GLY A 40 5.30 -26.46 -6.17
CA GLY A 40 6.15 -25.31 -5.93
C GLY A 40 6.41 -24.52 -7.21
N ARG A 41 5.55 -24.66 -8.23
CA ARG A 41 5.66 -23.96 -9.52
C ARG A 41 4.41 -23.13 -9.78
N ASP A 42 4.62 -21.96 -10.38
CA ASP A 42 3.50 -21.19 -10.92
C ASP A 42 3.01 -21.79 -12.26
N ALA A 43 1.91 -21.24 -12.79
CA ALA A 43 1.37 -21.65 -14.09
C ALA A 43 2.37 -21.48 -15.26
N ALA A 44 3.44 -20.69 -15.07
CA ALA A 44 4.53 -20.48 -16.02
C ALA A 44 5.71 -21.46 -15.81
N GLY A 45 5.63 -22.38 -14.85
CA GLY A 45 6.67 -23.38 -14.56
C GLY A 45 7.86 -22.85 -13.78
N THR A 46 7.79 -21.62 -13.26
CA THR A 46 8.82 -20.99 -12.44
C THR A 46 8.73 -21.51 -11.01
N LEU A 47 9.87 -21.82 -10.37
CA LEU A 47 9.96 -22.23 -8.96
C LEU A 47 9.43 -21.10 -8.04
N SER A 48 8.14 -21.10 -7.75
CA SER A 48 7.56 -20.26 -6.70
C SER A 48 7.76 -20.98 -5.37
N ARG A 49 8.97 -20.81 -4.80
CA ARG A 49 9.17 -20.97 -3.36
C ARG A 49 8.10 -20.15 -2.62
N LEU A 50 7.57 -20.71 -1.54
CA LEU A 50 6.67 -20.11 -0.55
C LEU A 50 6.57 -18.57 -0.64
N ARG A 51 5.36 -18.06 -0.80
CA ARG A 51 5.08 -16.62 -0.81
C ARG A 51 4.60 -16.17 0.55
N THR A 52 5.28 -15.18 1.12
CA THR A 52 4.77 -14.42 2.26
C THR A 52 3.81 -13.36 1.74
N ARG A 53 2.61 -13.31 2.33
CA ARG A 53 1.53 -12.41 1.96
C ARG A 53 0.95 -11.80 3.23
N TRP A 54 0.38 -10.60 3.11
CA TRP A 54 -0.20 -9.87 4.23
C TRP A 54 -1.72 -9.88 4.12
N PHE A 55 -2.38 -10.38 5.15
CA PHE A 55 -3.83 -10.53 5.20
C PHE A 55 -4.41 -9.70 6.34
N VAL A 56 -5.30 -8.75 6.01
CA VAL A 56 -6.05 -7.96 7.01
C VAL A 56 -7.40 -8.61 7.23
N VAL A 57 -7.69 -9.01 8.46
CA VAL A 57 -8.96 -9.65 8.81
C VAL A 57 -10.09 -8.62 8.82
N ARG A 58 -11.13 -8.86 8.03
CA ARG A 58 -12.35 -8.03 7.95
C ARG A 58 -13.56 -8.68 8.59
N GLY A 59 -13.56 -10.00 8.71
CA GLY A 59 -14.66 -10.75 9.30
C GLY A 59 -14.32 -12.22 9.46
N GLY A 60 -15.21 -12.95 10.11
CA GLY A 60 -15.07 -14.38 10.28
C GLY A 60 -16.42 -15.06 10.40
N ASP A 61 -16.61 -16.09 9.59
CA ASP A 61 -17.84 -16.86 9.49
C ASP A 61 -17.54 -18.36 9.59
N LEU A 62 -18.61 -19.15 9.43
CA LEU A 62 -18.54 -20.56 9.16
C LEU A 62 -18.95 -20.81 7.71
N SER A 63 -18.19 -21.64 7.01
CA SER A 63 -18.60 -22.22 5.73
C SER A 63 -19.86 -23.07 5.91
N ALA A 64 -20.55 -23.41 4.80
CA ALA A 64 -21.71 -24.30 4.82
C ALA A 64 -21.44 -25.67 5.48
N GLY A 65 -20.17 -26.12 5.50
CA GLY A 65 -19.73 -27.33 6.20
C GLY A 65 -19.35 -27.12 7.67
N GLY A 66 -19.68 -25.97 8.27
CA GLY A 66 -19.38 -25.62 9.66
C GLY A 66 -17.90 -25.33 9.94
N ARG A 67 -17.06 -25.17 8.90
CA ARG A 67 -15.63 -24.89 9.05
C ARG A 67 -15.34 -23.41 9.09
N ARG A 68 -14.32 -23.00 9.85
CA ARG A 68 -13.91 -21.60 9.95
C ARG A 68 -13.56 -21.02 8.58
N LEU A 69 -14.12 -19.85 8.31
CA LEU A 69 -13.90 -19.06 7.11
C LEU A 69 -13.53 -17.64 7.56
N VAL A 70 -12.29 -17.24 7.33
CA VAL A 70 -11.83 -15.89 7.68
C VAL A 70 -11.89 -15.03 6.42
N SER A 71 -12.65 -13.95 6.45
CA SER A 71 -12.79 -13.00 5.33
C SER A 71 -11.87 -11.80 5.57
N GLY A 72 -11.23 -11.30 4.52
CA GLY A 72 -10.27 -10.22 4.66
C GLY A 72 -9.75 -9.67 3.34
N GLU A 73 -8.73 -8.84 3.45
CA GLU A 73 -8.03 -8.20 2.33
C GLU A 73 -6.64 -8.78 2.21
N LEU A 74 -6.23 -9.10 0.97
CA LEU A 74 -4.90 -9.61 0.68
C LEU A 74 -4.51 -9.20 -0.74
N ASP A 75 -3.33 -8.58 -0.89
CA ASP A 75 -2.77 -8.11 -2.17
C ASP A 75 -3.76 -7.34 -3.06
N GLY A 76 -4.54 -6.42 -2.49
CA GLY A 76 -5.54 -5.63 -3.21
C GLY A 76 -6.88 -6.34 -3.48
N LYS A 77 -7.07 -7.54 -2.95
CA LYS A 77 -8.23 -8.39 -3.22
C LYS A 77 -9.02 -8.64 -1.96
N LEU A 78 -10.34 -8.73 -2.10
CA LEU A 78 -11.17 -9.39 -1.11
C LEU A 78 -10.92 -10.89 -1.22
N THR A 79 -10.53 -11.50 -0.12
CA THR A 79 -10.18 -12.91 -0.07
C THR A 79 -10.81 -13.60 1.14
N ARG A 80 -10.86 -14.93 1.07
CA ARG A 80 -11.31 -15.78 2.16
C ARG A 80 -10.30 -16.89 2.39
N ILE A 81 -9.91 -17.10 3.64
CA ILE A 81 -9.10 -18.24 4.08
C ILE A 81 -10.05 -19.27 4.70
N LEU A 82 -10.21 -20.41 4.02
CA LEU A 82 -11.07 -21.50 4.45
C LEU A 82 -10.25 -22.63 5.08
N ASP A 83 -10.54 -22.99 6.33
CA ASP A 83 -10.04 -24.21 6.93
C ASP A 83 -10.67 -25.44 6.24
N GLN A 84 -9.82 -26.32 5.70
CA GLN A 84 -10.24 -27.54 5.02
C GLN A 84 -10.41 -28.73 5.99
N GLY A 85 -10.04 -28.56 7.26
CA GLY A 85 -10.14 -29.56 8.33
C GLY A 85 -9.18 -30.75 8.20
N LYS A 86 -9.16 -31.60 9.23
CA LYS A 86 -8.36 -32.84 9.31
C LYS A 86 -6.86 -32.61 9.07
N SER A 87 -6.27 -33.26 8.07
CA SER A 87 -4.87 -33.13 7.67
C SER A 87 -4.66 -32.18 6.48
N ASN A 88 -5.70 -31.43 6.08
CA ASN A 88 -5.64 -30.54 4.92
C ASN A 88 -5.24 -29.12 5.34
N GLN A 89 -4.43 -28.47 4.50
CA GLN A 89 -4.09 -27.06 4.60
C GLN A 89 -5.30 -26.15 4.39
N ALA A 90 -5.30 -24.98 5.03
CA ALA A 90 -6.27 -23.95 4.70
C ALA A 90 -6.04 -23.44 3.27
N ARG A 91 -7.10 -22.92 2.64
CA ARG A 91 -7.04 -22.45 1.25
C ARG A 91 -7.52 -21.01 1.12
N ILE A 92 -6.76 -20.21 0.38
CA ILE A 92 -7.12 -18.84 -0.02
C ILE A 92 -8.02 -18.92 -1.25
N GLY A 93 -9.15 -18.22 -1.21
CA GLY A 93 -10.02 -17.99 -2.36
C GLY A 93 -10.23 -16.50 -2.58
N ILE A 94 -10.21 -16.05 -3.83
CA ILE A 94 -10.56 -14.69 -4.21
C ILE A 94 -12.09 -14.54 -4.15
N ALA A 95 -12.56 -13.47 -3.52
CA ALA A 95 -13.96 -13.10 -3.43
C ALA A 95 -14.31 -11.87 -4.30
N GLY A 96 -13.33 -11.06 -4.68
CA GLY A 96 -13.51 -9.88 -5.53
C GLY A 96 -12.37 -8.89 -5.41
N ALA A 97 -12.50 -7.72 -6.05
CA ALA A 97 -11.59 -6.60 -5.87
C ALA A 97 -11.82 -5.91 -4.51
N GLN A 98 -10.75 -5.42 -3.87
CA GLN A 98 -10.84 -4.66 -2.62
C GLN A 98 -11.53 -3.30 -2.80
N ILE A 99 -11.37 -2.69 -3.96
CA ILE A 99 -11.87 -1.34 -4.26
C ILE A 99 -12.91 -1.45 -5.38
N SER A 100 -14.02 -0.72 -5.20
CA SER A 100 -15.12 -0.64 -6.16
C SER A 100 -15.19 0.74 -6.82
N SER A 101 -15.73 0.79 -8.03
CA SER A 101 -16.12 2.05 -8.68
C SER A 101 -17.31 2.74 -7.99
N ASP A 102 -18.09 1.98 -7.21
CA ASP A 102 -19.21 2.49 -6.42
C ASP A 102 -18.76 3.20 -5.13
N ASP A 103 -17.46 3.16 -4.81
CA ASP A 103 -16.94 3.73 -3.58
C ASP A 103 -16.94 5.28 -3.61
N GLU A 104 -17.69 5.91 -2.71
CA GLU A 104 -17.86 7.37 -2.68
C GLU A 104 -16.77 8.13 -1.93
N TRP A 105 -15.83 7.44 -1.26
CA TRP A 105 -14.90 8.07 -0.31
C TRP A 105 -13.98 9.12 -0.94
N LEU A 106 -13.62 8.98 -2.22
CA LEU A 106 -12.89 10.02 -2.95
C LEU A 106 -13.72 11.29 -3.17
N SER A 107 -15.01 11.14 -3.49
CA SER A 107 -15.91 12.29 -3.68
C SER A 107 -16.15 13.02 -2.36
N LEU A 108 -16.24 12.29 -1.24
CA LEU A 108 -16.32 12.89 0.10
C LEU A 108 -15.09 13.73 0.43
N GLY A 109 -13.91 13.29 -0.01
CA GLY A 109 -12.65 14.04 0.07
C GLY A 109 -12.53 15.23 -0.89
N GLY A 110 -13.57 15.52 -1.69
CA GLY A 110 -13.60 16.65 -2.63
C GLY A 110 -12.87 16.39 -3.95
N ALA A 111 -12.47 15.15 -4.25
CA ALA A 111 -11.86 14.82 -5.53
C ALA A 111 -12.81 15.08 -6.70
N LYS A 112 -12.26 15.61 -7.79
CA LYS A 112 -12.97 15.90 -9.04
C LYS A 112 -12.45 15.00 -10.16
N ASP A 113 -13.19 14.94 -11.27
CA ASP A 113 -12.78 14.25 -12.51
C ASP A 113 -12.41 12.77 -12.32
N LEU A 114 -13.28 12.06 -11.60
CA LEU A 114 -13.10 10.65 -11.20
C LEU A 114 -13.27 9.63 -12.33
N SER A 115 -13.61 10.05 -13.54
CA SER A 115 -13.92 9.13 -14.67
C SER A 115 -12.80 8.14 -14.97
N GLU A 116 -11.55 8.60 -14.96
CA GLU A 116 -10.39 7.72 -15.18
C GLU A 116 -10.16 6.75 -14.03
N TYR A 117 -10.38 7.20 -12.79
CA TYR A 117 -10.26 6.35 -11.61
C TYR A 117 -11.33 5.24 -11.63
N VAL A 118 -12.58 5.61 -11.87
CA VAL A 118 -13.71 4.67 -12.02
C VAL A 118 -13.41 3.63 -13.11
N ALA A 119 -12.93 4.07 -14.27
CA ALA A 119 -12.57 3.16 -15.36
C ALA A 119 -11.43 2.19 -14.97
N SER A 120 -10.45 2.66 -14.19
CA SER A 120 -9.37 1.81 -13.66
C SER A 120 -9.89 0.80 -12.63
N CYS A 121 -10.80 1.18 -11.72
CA CYS A 121 -11.44 0.27 -10.78
C CYS A 121 -12.24 -0.83 -11.50
N ASP A 122 -13.05 -0.45 -12.49
CA ASP A 122 -13.81 -1.40 -13.31
C ASP A 122 -12.90 -2.38 -14.06
N ALA A 123 -11.77 -1.89 -14.59
CA ALA A 123 -10.79 -2.74 -15.26
C ALA A 123 -10.10 -3.70 -14.28
N TYR A 124 -9.76 -3.22 -13.09
CA TYR A 124 -9.19 -4.04 -12.02
C TYR A 124 -10.17 -5.14 -11.57
N ALA A 125 -11.44 -4.80 -11.31
CA ALA A 125 -12.46 -5.77 -10.93
C ALA A 125 -12.60 -6.90 -11.97
N ARG A 126 -12.71 -6.55 -13.26
CA ARG A 126 -12.75 -7.54 -14.36
C ARG A 126 -11.50 -8.41 -14.46
N MET A 127 -10.33 -7.88 -14.09
CA MET A 127 -9.09 -8.65 -14.05
C MET A 127 -9.13 -9.66 -12.90
N ILE A 128 -9.54 -9.24 -11.70
CA ILE A 128 -9.63 -10.09 -10.52
C ILE A 128 -10.66 -11.22 -10.70
N GLU A 129 -11.79 -10.96 -11.35
CA GLU A 129 -12.80 -11.98 -11.68
C GLU A 129 -12.25 -13.13 -12.54
N ARG A 130 -11.21 -12.86 -13.33
CA ARG A 130 -10.58 -13.81 -14.26
C ARG A 130 -9.28 -14.40 -13.69
N GLU A 131 -8.85 -13.96 -12.53
CA GLU A 131 -7.58 -14.34 -11.95
C GLU A 131 -7.69 -15.66 -11.17
N ASP A 132 -6.92 -16.66 -11.60
CA ASP A 132 -6.62 -17.81 -10.77
C ASP A 132 -5.40 -17.50 -9.91
N ASP A 133 -5.60 -17.28 -8.61
CA ASP A 133 -4.47 -17.02 -7.70
C ASP A 133 -3.53 -18.23 -7.68
N VAL A 134 -2.25 -17.96 -7.92
CA VAL A 134 -1.23 -18.99 -8.07
C VAL A 134 -0.86 -19.59 -6.71
N ALA A 135 -0.92 -18.83 -5.60
CA ALA A 135 -0.48 -19.29 -4.28
C ALA A 135 -1.66 -19.34 -3.30
N THR A 136 -2.36 -20.48 -3.26
CA THR A 136 -3.60 -20.63 -2.49
C THR A 136 -3.53 -21.62 -1.33
N LEU A 137 -2.54 -22.51 -1.26
CA LEU A 137 -2.39 -23.43 -0.12
C LEU A 137 -1.61 -22.77 1.00
N VAL A 138 -2.26 -22.57 2.14
CA VAL A 138 -1.66 -21.93 3.31
C VAL A 138 -0.78 -22.93 4.05
N THR A 139 0.48 -22.59 4.26
CA THR A 139 1.47 -23.42 4.94
C THR A 139 1.77 -22.97 6.36
N ASP A 140 1.66 -21.67 6.63
CA ASP A 140 1.82 -21.09 7.96
C ASP A 140 1.06 -19.77 8.05
N VAL A 141 0.58 -19.45 9.26
CA VAL A 141 -0.09 -18.18 9.57
C VAL A 141 0.40 -17.69 10.92
N GLU A 142 0.82 -16.44 10.97
CA GLU A 142 1.21 -15.74 12.19
C GLU A 142 0.37 -14.47 12.35
N SER A 143 -0.14 -14.22 13.55
CA SER A 143 -0.73 -12.93 13.90
C SER A 143 0.37 -11.97 14.31
N VAL A 144 0.54 -10.88 13.55
CA VAL A 144 1.73 -10.03 13.65
C VAL A 144 1.44 -8.73 14.38
N MET A 145 0.29 -8.10 14.14
CA MET A 145 -0.13 -6.87 14.81
C MET A 145 -1.62 -6.63 14.63
N THR A 146 -2.17 -5.64 15.31
CA THR A 146 -3.50 -5.10 15.05
C THR A 146 -3.42 -3.68 14.48
N TYR A 147 -4.53 -3.19 13.93
CA TYR A 147 -4.66 -1.81 13.50
C TYR A 147 -4.36 -0.81 14.64
N GLU A 148 -4.89 -1.08 15.83
CA GLU A 148 -4.71 -0.21 17.01
C GLU A 148 -3.23 -0.12 17.41
N MET A 149 -2.50 -1.25 17.34
CA MET A 149 -1.05 -1.24 17.60
C MET A 149 -0.29 -0.35 16.61
N LEU A 150 -0.69 -0.36 15.32
CA LEU A 150 -0.09 0.51 14.31
C LEU A 150 -0.43 1.98 14.59
N GLU A 151 -1.70 2.30 14.86
CA GLU A 151 -2.15 3.66 15.17
C GLU A 151 -1.46 4.24 16.42
N ASP A 152 -1.37 3.45 17.49
CA ASP A 152 -0.67 3.85 18.72
C ASP A 152 0.84 4.05 18.48
N ALA A 153 1.48 3.18 17.69
CA ALA A 153 2.89 3.33 17.33
C ALA A 153 3.14 4.60 16.51
N THR A 154 2.27 4.90 15.53
CA THR A 154 2.36 6.12 14.73
C THR A 154 2.14 7.37 15.58
N ARG A 155 1.22 7.34 16.56
CA ARG A 155 1.00 8.47 17.48
C ARG A 155 2.18 8.68 18.43
N ALA A 156 2.76 7.59 18.94
CA ALA A 156 3.86 7.65 19.90
C ALA A 156 5.18 8.10 19.24
N ASN A 157 5.46 7.62 18.03
CA ASN A 157 6.66 7.97 17.29
C ASN A 157 6.42 8.05 15.77
N PRO A 158 5.94 9.20 15.24
CA PRO A 158 5.61 9.33 13.83
C PRO A 158 6.84 9.34 12.91
N SER A 159 8.06 9.50 13.45
CA SER A 159 9.27 9.75 12.64
C SER A 159 9.57 8.68 11.60
N ALA A 160 9.17 7.43 11.86
CA ALA A 160 9.34 6.32 10.93
C ALA A 160 8.56 6.50 9.61
N TRP A 161 7.48 7.27 9.62
CA TRP A 161 6.60 7.53 8.47
C TRP A 161 6.66 8.97 7.96
N THR A 162 7.33 9.88 8.68
CA THR A 162 7.48 11.28 8.27
C THR A 162 8.84 11.62 7.68
N ALA A 163 9.90 10.87 8.00
CA ALA A 163 11.25 11.27 7.60
C ALA A 163 11.60 10.96 6.13
N GLY A 164 10.85 10.09 5.47
CA GLY A 164 11.20 9.54 4.15
C GLY A 164 12.28 8.44 4.23
N GLU A 165 12.50 7.72 3.13
CA GLU A 165 13.51 6.65 3.07
C GLU A 165 14.92 7.24 2.97
N GLY A 166 15.76 7.01 3.99
CA GLY A 166 17.07 7.63 4.14
C GLY A 166 18.30 6.81 3.76
N ALA A 167 19.45 7.46 3.74
CA ALA A 167 20.77 6.79 3.68
C ALA A 167 20.95 5.79 4.83
N HIS A 168 20.41 6.14 6.00
CA HIS A 168 20.45 5.35 7.22
C HIS A 168 19.34 4.29 7.30
N SER A 169 18.29 4.37 6.48
CA SER A 169 17.24 3.32 6.43
C SER A 169 17.72 2.03 5.76
N ARG A 170 18.85 2.05 5.03
CA ARG A 170 19.52 0.82 4.57
C ARG A 170 20.20 0.01 5.67
N ARG A 171 20.43 0.60 6.86
CA ARG A 171 21.08 -0.08 8.01
C ARG A 171 20.10 -0.50 9.10
N ILE A 172 18.87 0.00 9.06
CA ILE A 172 17.78 -0.52 9.86
C ILE A 172 17.14 -1.60 8.98
N VAL A 173 17.17 -2.84 9.44
CA VAL A 173 16.30 -3.86 8.86
C VAL A 173 14.89 -3.32 9.03
N ILE A 174 14.31 -2.72 7.99
CA ILE A 174 12.89 -2.40 7.98
C ILE A 174 12.21 -3.74 8.15
N ASP A 175 11.60 -3.94 9.31
CA ASP A 175 10.81 -5.12 9.61
C ASP A 175 9.83 -5.32 8.44
N ASP A 176 9.70 -6.52 7.88
CA ASP A 176 8.84 -6.76 6.70
C ASP A 176 7.40 -6.26 6.95
N ARG A 177 7.00 -6.25 8.22
CA ARG A 177 5.78 -5.62 8.72
C ARG A 177 5.73 -4.11 8.50
N GLU A 178 6.77 -3.38 8.87
CA GLU A 178 6.85 -1.92 8.68
C GLU A 178 6.78 -1.55 7.20
N ARG A 179 7.43 -2.35 6.34
CA ARG A 179 7.33 -2.19 4.87
C ARG A 179 5.90 -2.41 4.40
N ALA A 180 5.26 -3.48 4.87
CA ALA A 180 3.89 -3.81 4.50
C ALA A 180 2.89 -2.73 4.93
N THR A 181 3.05 -2.17 6.13
CA THR A 181 2.15 -1.15 6.69
C THR A 181 2.59 0.28 6.40
N LYS A 182 3.57 0.49 5.52
CA LYS A 182 4.17 1.81 5.25
C LYS A 182 3.11 2.86 4.91
N MET A 183 2.28 2.62 3.89
CA MET A 183 1.26 3.58 3.46
C MET A 183 0.20 3.86 4.52
N ALA A 184 -0.23 2.84 5.26
CA ALA A 184 -1.16 3.05 6.37
C ALA A 184 -0.56 3.95 7.46
N GLY A 185 0.70 3.73 7.83
CA GLY A 185 1.42 4.60 8.76
C GLY A 185 1.56 6.03 8.25
N GLU A 186 1.86 6.24 6.97
CA GLU A 186 1.88 7.58 6.38
C GLU A 186 0.52 8.29 6.46
N LEU A 187 -0.57 7.60 6.10
CA LEU A 187 -1.93 8.15 6.22
C LEU A 187 -2.30 8.44 7.68
N LEU A 188 -1.89 7.58 8.63
CA LEU A 188 -2.08 7.81 10.06
C LEU A 188 -1.30 9.03 10.58
N THR A 189 -0.10 9.30 10.06
CA THR A 189 0.61 10.55 10.42
C THR A 189 -0.12 11.79 9.92
N LEU A 190 -0.81 11.70 8.77
CA LEU A 190 -1.69 12.77 8.31
C LEU A 190 -2.92 12.89 9.23
N LYS A 191 -3.60 11.78 9.54
CA LYS A 191 -4.74 11.72 10.47
C LYS A 191 -4.42 12.37 11.81
N HIS A 192 -3.24 12.13 12.36
CA HIS A 192 -2.79 12.67 13.64
C HIS A 192 -2.06 14.02 13.56
N GLY A 193 -1.95 14.62 12.38
CA GLY A 193 -1.41 15.97 12.19
C GLY A 193 0.12 16.07 12.21
N ALA A 194 0.83 14.95 12.15
CA ALA A 194 2.29 14.91 12.00
C ALA A 194 2.74 15.15 10.55
N LYS A 195 1.87 14.86 9.55
CA LYS A 195 2.05 15.25 8.15
C LYS A 195 0.89 16.12 7.66
N ASN A 196 1.16 16.91 6.64
CA ASN A 196 0.16 17.74 5.97
C ASN A 196 -0.20 17.24 4.57
N VAL A 197 0.68 16.45 3.94
CA VAL A 197 0.50 15.91 2.59
C VAL A 197 1.04 14.47 2.56
N VAL A 198 0.31 13.57 1.90
CA VAL A 198 0.69 12.17 1.65
C VAL A 198 0.35 11.82 0.21
N LEU A 199 1.24 11.06 -0.46
CA LEU A 199 0.94 10.45 -1.76
C LEU A 199 0.57 8.99 -1.55
N THR A 200 -0.56 8.56 -2.11
CA THR A 200 -0.96 7.16 -2.11
C THR A 200 -1.35 6.72 -3.53
N GLN A 201 -0.77 5.62 -4.01
CA GLN A 201 -1.14 5.10 -5.33
C GLN A 201 -2.55 4.52 -5.24
N LEU A 202 -3.50 5.10 -5.98
CA LEU A 202 -4.91 4.67 -6.00
C LEU A 202 -5.16 3.62 -7.07
N ALA A 203 -4.61 3.85 -8.26
CA ALA A 203 -4.75 2.95 -9.39
C ALA A 203 -3.52 3.02 -10.31
N SER A 204 -3.26 1.92 -10.97
CA SER A 204 -2.28 1.77 -12.04
C SER A 204 -2.87 0.85 -13.10
N ASP A 205 -2.49 1.01 -14.36
CA ASP A 205 -2.92 0.08 -15.41
C ASP A 205 -2.37 -1.34 -15.16
N ALA A 206 -3.02 -2.36 -15.73
CA ALA A 206 -2.67 -3.78 -15.51
C ALA A 206 -1.23 -4.15 -15.92
N SER A 207 -0.57 -3.39 -16.80
CA SER A 207 0.86 -3.54 -17.12
C SER A 207 1.79 -3.06 -15.99
N TRP A 208 1.25 -2.28 -15.06
CA TRP A 208 1.94 -1.62 -13.96
C TRP A 208 1.53 -2.16 -12.58
N GLN A 209 0.32 -2.69 -12.41
CA GLN A 209 -0.16 -3.31 -11.17
C GLN A 209 0.73 -4.45 -10.62
N PRO A 210 1.31 -5.36 -11.44
CA PRO A 210 2.25 -6.37 -10.93
C PRO A 210 3.62 -5.81 -10.53
N LYS A 211 3.90 -4.54 -10.85
CA LYS A 211 5.22 -3.88 -10.67
C LYS A 211 5.22 -2.78 -9.62
N CYS A 212 4.05 -2.30 -9.20
CA CYS A 212 3.95 -1.33 -8.11
C CYS A 212 4.23 -2.05 -6.80
N ASP A 213 5.10 -1.48 -5.95
CA ASP A 213 5.22 -1.95 -4.59
C ASP A 213 3.88 -1.70 -3.88
N VAL A 214 3.23 -2.78 -3.42
CA VAL A 214 1.96 -2.71 -2.71
C VAL A 214 2.07 -1.74 -1.53
N GLY A 215 3.26 -1.63 -0.92
CA GLY A 215 3.54 -0.80 0.24
C GLY A 215 3.33 0.71 0.06
N ASP A 216 3.25 1.22 -1.18
CA ASP A 216 3.01 2.65 -1.48
C ASP A 216 1.58 2.91 -2.03
N SER A 217 0.71 1.91 -1.97
CA SER A 217 -0.64 1.95 -2.55
C SER A 217 -1.75 1.80 -1.52
N VAL A 218 -2.98 2.07 -1.93
CA VAL A 218 -4.20 1.78 -1.15
C VAL A 218 -4.40 0.28 -0.87
N PHE A 219 -3.70 -0.58 -1.60
CA PHE A 219 -3.74 -2.04 -1.41
C PHE A 219 -2.79 -2.52 -0.30
N ALA A 220 -1.95 -1.65 0.26
CA ALA A 220 -1.20 -1.96 1.47
C ALA A 220 -2.15 -2.28 2.64
N PRO A 221 -1.77 -3.21 3.54
CA PRO A 221 -2.49 -3.45 4.78
C PRO A 221 -2.99 -2.16 5.46
N TYR A 222 -4.29 -2.10 5.71
CA TYR A 222 -5.04 -0.98 6.32
C TYR A 222 -5.11 0.32 5.51
N ALA A 223 -4.36 0.50 4.41
CA ALA A 223 -4.25 1.80 3.75
C ALA A 223 -5.60 2.32 3.21
N ALA A 224 -6.36 1.50 2.47
CA ALA A 224 -7.70 1.88 2.00
C ALA A 224 -8.65 2.26 3.14
N GLN A 225 -8.67 1.47 4.24
CA GLN A 225 -9.50 1.76 5.41
C GLN A 225 -9.12 3.10 6.06
N VAL A 226 -7.82 3.36 6.26
CA VAL A 226 -7.37 4.62 6.86
C VAL A 226 -7.70 5.79 5.95
N LEU A 227 -7.49 5.64 4.64
CA LEU A 227 -7.81 6.68 3.67
C LEU A 227 -9.30 7.02 3.69
N GLU A 228 -10.17 6.01 3.65
CA GLU A 228 -11.61 6.20 3.75
C GLU A 228 -12.01 6.87 5.07
N ASP A 229 -11.49 6.38 6.21
CA ASP A 229 -11.75 6.95 7.54
C ASP A 229 -11.41 8.44 7.58
N VAL A 230 -10.21 8.80 7.10
CA VAL A 230 -9.74 10.18 7.07
C VAL A 230 -10.62 11.06 6.18
N LEU A 231 -10.90 10.64 4.94
CA LEU A 231 -11.68 11.45 3.99
C LEU A 231 -13.16 11.57 4.38
N ARG A 232 -13.70 10.58 5.09
CA ARG A 232 -15.09 10.57 5.54
C ARG A 232 -15.29 11.36 6.83
N ASN A 233 -14.32 11.31 7.75
CA ASN A 233 -14.51 11.77 9.13
C ASN A 233 -13.71 13.03 9.51
N ASP A 234 -12.66 13.41 8.74
CA ASP A 234 -11.92 14.65 8.98
C ASP A 234 -12.24 15.69 7.88
N PRO A 235 -13.12 16.68 8.16
CA PRO A 235 -13.47 17.70 7.17
C PRO A 235 -12.30 18.63 6.84
N GLU A 236 -11.20 18.61 7.58
CA GLU A 236 -10.00 19.40 7.28
C GLU A 236 -9.04 18.67 6.33
N VAL A 237 -9.38 17.47 5.89
CA VAL A 237 -8.62 16.71 4.90
C VAL A 237 -9.35 16.69 3.56
N GLY A 238 -8.59 16.86 2.49
CA GLY A 238 -9.06 16.69 1.11
C GLY A 238 -8.12 15.81 0.30
N ILE A 239 -8.51 15.53 -0.94
CA ILE A 239 -7.69 14.80 -1.89
C ILE A 239 -7.72 15.44 -3.28
N GLU A 240 -6.54 15.54 -3.91
CA GLU A 240 -6.39 15.88 -5.33
C GLU A 240 -5.91 14.64 -6.10
N LEU A 241 -6.35 14.48 -7.35
CA LEU A 241 -5.89 13.38 -8.19
C LEU A 241 -4.71 13.81 -9.05
N SER A 242 -3.58 13.14 -8.86
CA SER A 242 -2.38 13.26 -9.69
C SER A 242 -2.39 12.16 -10.75
N LYS A 243 -2.64 12.54 -12.00
CA LYS A 243 -2.73 11.61 -13.13
C LYS A 243 -1.48 11.71 -13.99
N CYS A 244 -0.89 10.57 -14.33
CA CYS A 244 0.27 10.51 -15.22
C CYS A 244 0.10 9.42 -16.28
N THR A 245 0.56 9.69 -17.50
CA THR A 245 0.64 8.70 -18.59
C THR A 245 2.10 8.49 -18.94
N TYR A 246 2.56 7.24 -18.84
CA TYR A 246 3.88 6.80 -19.25
C TYR A 246 3.79 5.93 -20.51
N PRO A 247 4.92 5.68 -21.21
CA PRO A 247 4.93 4.77 -22.36
C PRO A 247 4.43 3.36 -22.03
N ASP A 248 4.56 2.93 -20.77
CA ASP A 248 4.23 1.58 -20.29
C ASP A 248 2.92 1.49 -19.50
N GLY A 249 2.16 2.58 -19.37
CA GLY A 249 0.84 2.59 -18.73
C GLY A 249 0.48 3.91 -18.07
N LYS A 250 -0.69 3.96 -17.44
CA LYS A 250 -1.19 5.11 -16.68
C LYS A 250 -1.15 4.88 -15.18
N GLY A 251 -1.04 5.99 -14.45
CA GLY A 251 -1.02 6.04 -13.01
C GLY A 251 -1.94 7.11 -12.44
N ILE A 252 -2.66 6.76 -11.37
CA ILE A 252 -3.50 7.66 -10.61
C ILE A 252 -3.06 7.59 -9.15
N THR A 253 -2.50 8.71 -8.67
CA THR A 253 -2.09 8.90 -7.28
C THR A 253 -3.03 9.89 -6.60
N GLY A 254 -3.44 9.59 -5.39
CA GLY A 254 -4.14 10.52 -4.52
C GLY A 254 -3.13 11.36 -3.77
N VAL A 255 -3.20 12.68 -3.92
CA VAL A 255 -2.49 13.65 -3.10
C VAL A 255 -3.44 14.01 -1.96
N VAL A 256 -3.28 13.35 -0.82
CA VAL A 256 -4.12 13.55 0.37
C VAL A 256 -3.50 14.69 1.18
N TYR A 257 -4.29 15.69 1.57
CA TYR A 257 -3.77 16.92 2.15
C TYR A 257 -4.66 17.51 3.23
N ARG A 258 -4.08 18.21 4.21
CA ARG A 258 -4.83 19.12 5.09
C ARG A 258 -5.16 20.41 4.33
N LYS A 259 -6.37 20.95 4.45
CA LYS A 259 -6.88 22.09 3.65
C LYS A 259 -5.95 23.30 3.54
N GLY A 260 -5.17 23.61 4.58
CA GLY A 260 -4.13 24.66 4.53
C GLY A 260 -2.96 24.39 3.55
N TYR A 261 -2.94 23.23 2.91
CA TYR A 261 -1.94 22.78 1.93
C TYR A 261 -2.57 22.46 0.55
N ALA A 262 -3.82 22.90 0.29
CA ALA A 262 -4.52 22.60 -0.95
C ALA A 262 -3.77 23.01 -2.22
N GLY A 263 -3.10 24.17 -2.21
CA GLY A 263 -2.29 24.64 -3.34
C GLY A 263 -1.03 23.81 -3.55
N VAL A 264 -0.40 23.31 -2.47
CA VAL A 264 0.70 22.33 -2.56
C VAL A 264 0.19 21.03 -3.18
N ALA A 265 -0.99 20.55 -2.77
CA ALA A 265 -1.59 19.35 -3.36
C ALA A 265 -1.87 19.51 -4.85
N ARG A 266 -2.43 20.66 -5.26
CA ARG A 266 -2.64 21.00 -6.68
C ARG A 266 -1.34 21.12 -7.46
N LEU A 267 -0.27 21.66 -6.87
CA LEU A 267 1.05 21.68 -7.47
C LEU A 267 1.54 20.26 -7.79
N LEU A 268 1.53 19.37 -6.80
CA LEU A 268 1.96 17.98 -6.97
C LEU A 268 1.09 17.23 -8.00
N ALA A 269 -0.22 17.46 -7.98
CA ALA A 269 -1.15 16.87 -8.94
C ALA A 269 -0.88 17.34 -10.38
N ARG A 270 -0.61 18.64 -10.59
CA ARG A 270 -0.25 19.19 -11.91
C ARG A 270 1.09 18.66 -12.42
N MET A 271 2.04 18.40 -11.53
CA MET A 271 3.32 17.77 -11.87
C MET A 271 3.16 16.29 -12.27
N GLY A 272 2.01 15.68 -12.00
CA GLY A 272 1.80 14.25 -12.21
C GLY A 272 2.59 13.38 -11.23
N ALA A 273 2.91 13.88 -10.04
CA ALA A 273 3.65 13.14 -9.01
C ALA A 273 2.97 11.80 -8.69
N GLN A 274 3.73 10.70 -8.71
CA GLN A 274 3.21 9.36 -8.43
C GLN A 274 3.84 8.79 -7.16
N ALA A 275 3.04 8.11 -6.33
CA ALA A 275 3.56 7.45 -5.13
C ALA A 275 4.47 6.26 -5.49
N ALA A 276 4.06 5.45 -6.47
CA ALA A 276 4.78 4.24 -6.87
C ALA A 276 5.92 4.48 -7.88
N ARG A 277 6.15 5.73 -8.32
CA ARG A 277 7.21 6.05 -9.29
C ARG A 277 7.82 7.43 -9.04
N PRO A 278 9.14 7.53 -8.81
CA PRO A 278 9.81 8.80 -8.68
C PRO A 278 9.64 9.65 -9.94
N ILE A 279 9.37 10.94 -9.73
CA ILE A 279 9.39 11.93 -10.80
C ILE A 279 10.81 12.12 -11.34
N ALA A 280 10.93 12.38 -12.64
CA ALA A 280 12.21 12.68 -13.26
C ALA A 280 12.64 14.12 -12.93
N GLY A 281 13.95 14.32 -12.74
CA GLY A 281 14.52 15.62 -12.44
C GLY A 281 14.78 15.83 -10.94
N ALA A 282 15.97 16.33 -10.63
CA ALA A 282 16.41 16.53 -9.25
C ALA A 282 15.57 17.60 -8.53
N ARG A 283 15.20 18.66 -9.23
CA ARG A 283 14.36 19.74 -8.69
C ARG A 283 12.99 19.20 -8.26
N GLU A 284 12.34 18.44 -9.14
CA GLU A 284 11.03 17.85 -8.91
C GLU A 284 11.07 16.83 -7.77
N GLN A 285 12.13 16.01 -7.69
CA GLN A 285 12.34 15.07 -6.59
C GLN A 285 12.49 15.78 -5.24
N ILE A 286 13.25 16.88 -5.18
CA ILE A 286 13.40 17.71 -3.98
C ILE A 286 12.06 18.32 -3.58
N LEU A 287 11.34 18.92 -4.55
CA LEU A 287 10.05 19.54 -4.30
C LEU A 287 9.04 18.54 -3.74
N VAL A 288 8.91 17.36 -4.35
CA VAL A 288 8.03 16.30 -3.85
C VAL A 288 8.42 15.90 -2.43
N GLY A 289 9.71 15.69 -2.16
CA GLY A 289 10.18 15.31 -0.84
C GLY A 289 9.88 16.35 0.25
N LEU A 290 10.14 17.63 -0.04
CA LEU A 290 9.84 18.73 0.87
C LEU A 290 8.34 18.90 1.10
N ALA A 291 7.53 18.78 0.04
CA ALA A 291 6.08 18.89 0.13
C ALA A 291 5.48 17.78 1.01
N LEU A 292 6.07 16.58 0.99
CA LEU A 292 5.71 15.45 1.85
C LEU A 292 6.28 15.55 3.27
N GLY A 293 7.13 16.54 3.55
CA GLY A 293 7.72 16.77 4.87
C GLY A 293 8.88 15.83 5.21
N TYR A 294 9.51 15.21 4.20
CA TYR A 294 10.71 14.38 4.40
C TYR A 294 11.92 15.21 4.86
N SER A 295 12.88 14.56 5.51
CA SER A 295 14.10 15.24 5.93
C SER A 295 14.98 15.56 4.73
N GLU A 296 15.66 16.70 4.75
CA GLU A 296 16.56 17.13 3.66
C GLU A 296 17.70 16.14 3.43
N GLU A 297 18.17 15.48 4.49
CA GLU A 297 19.16 14.41 4.40
C GLU A 297 18.65 13.24 3.55
N ASN A 298 17.42 12.79 3.80
CA ASN A 298 16.82 11.66 3.09
C ASN A 298 16.47 12.04 1.64
N ILE A 299 15.99 13.27 1.44
CA ILE A 299 15.75 13.84 0.10
C ILE A 299 17.06 13.89 -0.70
N THR A 300 18.12 14.46 -0.11
CA THR A 300 19.44 14.55 -0.75
C THR A 300 19.96 13.18 -1.15
N TYR A 301 19.87 12.22 -0.23
CA TYR A 301 20.27 10.84 -0.49
C TYR A 301 19.50 10.21 -1.65
N HIS A 302 18.18 10.38 -1.67
CA HIS A 302 17.32 9.88 -2.73
C HIS A 302 17.70 10.49 -4.08
N VAL A 303 17.83 11.81 -4.14
CA VAL A 303 18.16 12.57 -5.36
C VAL A 303 19.52 12.13 -5.91
N GLN A 304 20.55 12.04 -5.06
CA GLN A 304 21.87 11.56 -5.47
C GLN A 304 21.86 10.12 -5.99
N ARG A 305 20.96 9.27 -5.49
CA ARG A 305 20.83 7.89 -5.95
C ARG A 305 20.10 7.78 -7.29
N MET A 306 19.12 8.64 -7.53
CA MET A 306 18.22 8.56 -8.68
C MET A 306 18.77 9.24 -9.95
N ASN A 307 19.72 10.16 -9.79
CA ASN A 307 20.33 10.88 -10.90
C ASN A 307 21.68 10.26 -11.26
N ILE A 308 21.94 10.12 -12.57
CA ILE A 308 23.16 9.47 -13.09
C ILE A 308 24.40 10.31 -12.76
N ASP A 309 24.28 11.62 -12.95
CA ASP A 309 25.37 12.56 -12.70
C ASP A 309 25.30 13.06 -11.26
N PRO A 310 26.41 12.98 -10.49
CA PRO A 310 26.48 13.54 -9.15
C PRO A 310 26.17 15.03 -9.16
N ILE A 311 25.26 15.45 -8.28
CA ILE A 311 24.87 16.86 -8.15
C ILE A 311 25.78 17.51 -7.11
N SER A 312 26.36 18.68 -7.41
CA SER A 312 27.22 19.35 -6.44
C SER A 312 26.42 19.87 -5.23
N PRO A 313 27.04 20.01 -4.05
CA PRO A 313 26.37 20.57 -2.88
C PRO A 313 25.77 21.96 -3.11
N GLU A 314 26.46 22.82 -3.87
CA GLU A 314 26.00 24.18 -4.19
C GLU A 314 24.74 24.15 -5.06
N VAL A 315 24.70 23.25 -6.04
CA VAL A 315 23.50 23.06 -6.88
C VAL A 315 22.35 22.50 -6.04
N LEU A 316 22.61 21.54 -5.14
CA LEU A 316 21.58 21.03 -4.24
C LEU A 316 20.98 22.14 -3.37
N ILE A 317 21.81 23.00 -2.76
CA ILE A 317 21.33 24.13 -1.94
C ILE A 317 20.38 25.01 -2.75
N GLN A 318 20.77 25.39 -3.97
CA GLN A 318 19.92 26.22 -4.84
C GLN A 318 18.59 25.51 -5.17
N LEU A 319 18.62 24.22 -5.48
CA LEU A 319 17.42 23.44 -5.78
C LEU A 319 16.48 23.33 -4.56
N PHE A 320 17.04 23.21 -3.35
CA PHE A 320 16.26 23.24 -2.11
C PHE A 320 15.60 24.61 -1.89
N ASP A 321 16.34 25.70 -2.08
CA ASP A 321 15.79 27.06 -1.94
C ASP A 321 14.68 27.32 -2.95
N ASP A 322 14.90 27.00 -4.23
CA ASP A 322 13.89 27.14 -5.29
C ASP A 322 12.62 26.32 -4.99
N ALA A 323 12.78 25.11 -4.47
CA ALA A 323 11.65 24.25 -4.12
C ALA A 323 10.88 24.76 -2.89
N ARG A 324 11.57 25.30 -1.89
CA ARG A 324 10.93 25.92 -0.72
C ARG A 324 10.11 27.14 -1.12
N ASP A 325 10.65 27.98 -2.00
CA ASP A 325 9.94 29.16 -2.50
C ASP A 325 8.69 28.76 -3.28
N GLU A 326 8.77 27.74 -4.13
CA GLU A 326 7.61 27.24 -4.86
C GLU A 326 6.53 26.65 -3.94
N ILE A 327 6.92 25.88 -2.92
CA ILE A 327 5.98 25.34 -1.93
C ILE A 327 5.35 26.47 -1.11
N ALA A 328 6.12 27.49 -0.73
CA ALA A 328 5.62 28.64 0.02
C ALA A 328 4.59 29.43 -0.79
N ASN A 329 4.87 29.66 -2.08
CA ASN A 329 3.93 30.31 -3.00
C ASN A 329 2.65 29.47 -3.18
N ALA A 330 2.77 28.17 -3.41
CA ALA A 330 1.62 27.27 -3.52
C ALA A 330 0.79 27.21 -2.23
N LYS A 331 1.43 27.29 -1.06
CA LYS A 331 0.73 27.37 0.23
C LYS A 331 -0.02 28.69 0.38
N ALA A 332 0.54 29.81 -0.07
CA ALA A 332 -0.14 31.11 -0.05
C ALA A 332 -1.40 31.14 -0.93
N GLU A 333 -1.41 30.43 -2.07
CA GLU A 333 -2.60 30.23 -2.92
C GLU A 333 -3.69 29.36 -2.27
N SER A 334 -3.46 28.82 -1.07
CA SER A 334 -4.42 28.03 -0.29
C SER A 334 -5.21 28.87 0.72
N ALA A 335 -4.82 30.13 0.94
CA ALA A 335 -5.54 31.04 1.83
C ALA A 335 -6.85 31.53 1.14
N PRO A 336 -7.98 31.58 1.87
CA PRO A 336 -9.29 31.91 1.33
C PRO A 336 -9.39 33.30 0.69
#